data_AF-A0A2S9GIL1-F1
#
_entry.id   AF-A0A2S9GIL1-F1
#
_cell.length_a   1.000
_cell.length_b   1.000
_cell.length_c   1.000
_cell.angle_alpha   90.00
_cell.angle_beta   90.00
_cell.angle_gamma   90.00
#
_symmetry.space_group_name_H-M   'P 1'
#
loop_
_entity.id
_entity.type
_entity.pdbx_description
1 polymer ?
#
loop_
_entity_poly.entity_id
_entity_poly.type
_entity_poly.pdbx_seq_one_letter_code
_entity_poly.pdbx_strand_id
1 'polypeptide(L)'
;KGEEYTLQWERRSGFARMAVAHGYPIVPVGLVGGDDVFHSVVGRGGAWETRSRRLGERLHGLSGVGIPIVRGWGPTLIPRPQRMY
;
A
#
# COMPACT_ATOMS: atom_id res chain seq x y z
N LYS A 1 -11.21 -1.41 -2.70
CA LYS A 1 -12.28 -0.99 -1.76
C LYS A 1 -12.64 -2.24 -0.96
N GLY A 2 -12.47 -2.25 0.36
CA GLY A 2 -12.77 -3.41 1.21
C GLY A 2 -11.57 -4.16 1.83
N GLU A 3 -10.34 -3.70 1.61
CA GLU A 3 -9.13 -4.21 2.29
C GLU A 3 -8.49 -3.15 3.19
N GLU A 4 -9.16 -2.02 3.38
CA GLU A 4 -8.72 -0.95 4.27
C GLU A 4 -8.53 -1.54 5.68
N TYR A 5 -7.44 -1.16 6.34
CA TYR A 5 -7.06 -1.65 7.67
C TYR A 5 -6.82 -3.17 7.76
N THR A 6 -6.61 -3.85 6.63
CA THR A 6 -6.19 -5.26 6.60
C THR A 6 -4.69 -5.35 6.33
N LEU A 7 -3.97 -6.07 7.19
CA LEU A 7 -2.54 -6.31 7.00
C LEU A 7 -2.28 -7.29 5.85
N GLN A 8 -1.58 -6.82 4.82
CA GLN A 8 -1.20 -7.64 3.66
C GLN A 8 0.21 -8.21 3.83
N TRP A 9 0.35 -9.21 4.69
CA TRP A 9 1.63 -9.93 4.87
C TRP A 9 1.91 -10.95 3.77
N GLU A 10 0.87 -11.39 3.06
CA GLU A 10 0.93 -12.46 2.06
C GLU A 10 1.73 -13.68 2.60
N ARG A 11 2.83 -14.06 1.94
CA ARG A 11 3.75 -15.13 2.37
C ARG A 11 5.06 -14.60 2.96
N ARG A 12 5.13 -13.31 3.34
CA ARG A 12 6.37 -12.62 3.74
C ARG A 12 6.68 -12.76 5.25
N SER A 13 6.57 -13.98 5.79
CA SER A 13 6.81 -14.26 7.23
C SER A 13 8.27 -14.55 7.60
N GLY A 14 9.21 -14.35 6.66
CA GLY A 14 10.63 -14.63 6.86
C GLY A 14 11.25 -13.89 8.04
N PHE A 15 10.88 -12.62 8.25
CA PHE A 15 11.37 -11.84 9.39
C PHE A 15 10.97 -12.46 10.74
N ALA A 16 9.73 -12.95 10.85
CA ALA A 16 9.22 -13.58 12.07
C ALA A 16 9.96 -14.90 12.34
N ARG A 17 10.24 -15.69 11.30
CA ARG A 17 11.04 -16.92 11.42
C ARG A 17 12.45 -16.65 11.94
N MET A 18 13.12 -15.62 11.39
CA MET A 18 14.46 -15.23 11.82
C MET A 18 14.47 -14.72 13.27
N ALA A 19 13.48 -13.92 13.66
CA ALA A 19 13.38 -13.43 15.03
C ALA A 19 13.24 -14.58 16.04
N VAL A 20 12.39 -15.57 15.75
CA VAL A 20 12.22 -16.78 16.58
C VAL A 20 13.51 -17.59 16.66
N ALA A 21 14.21 -17.79 15.54
CA ALA A 21 15.44 -18.59 15.49
C ALA A 21 16.59 -17.99 16.32
N HIS A 22 16.63 -16.67 16.49
CA HIS A 22 17.70 -15.96 17.20
C HIS A 22 17.26 -15.30 18.51
N GLY A 23 16.02 -15.53 18.95
CA GLY A 23 15.49 -14.99 20.21
C GLY A 23 15.33 -13.46 20.21
N TYR A 24 15.12 -12.83 19.04
CA TYR A 24 14.90 -11.39 18.96
C TYR A 24 13.43 -11.03 19.25
N PRO A 25 13.17 -9.98 20.06
CA PRO A 25 11.82 -9.51 20.29
C PRO A 25 11.26 -8.80 19.04
N ILE A 26 9.98 -9.00 18.76
CA ILE A 26 9.22 -8.25 17.75
C ILE A 26 8.28 -7.29 18.48
N VAL A 27 8.44 -5.99 18.24
CA VAL A 27 7.53 -4.96 18.76
C VAL A 27 6.61 -4.51 17.63
N PRO A 28 5.31 -4.86 17.65
CA PRO A 28 4.37 -4.39 16.64
C PRO A 28 4.10 -2.89 16.84
N VAL A 29 4.16 -2.13 15.75
CA VAL A 29 3.76 -0.72 15.71
C VAL A 29 2.77 -0.56 14.56
N GLY A 30 1.65 0.11 14.83
CA GLY A 30 0.65 0.44 13.82
C GLY A 30 0.61 1.95 13.59
N LEU A 31 0.29 2.33 12.36
CA LEU A 31 -0.05 3.71 12.01
C LEU A 31 -1.37 3.68 11.23
N VAL A 32 -2.36 4.43 11.69
CA VAL A 32 -3.67 4.58 11.04
C VAL A 32 -3.76 5.96 10.42
N GLY A 33 -4.31 6.06 9.21
CA GLY A 33 -4.57 7.34 8.52
C GLY A 33 -3.54 7.72 7.45
N GLY A 34 -2.36 7.10 7.44
CA GLY A 34 -1.32 7.36 6.43
C GLY A 34 -1.79 7.05 5.00
N ASP A 35 -2.47 5.92 4.82
CA ASP A 35 -2.98 5.49 3.52
C ASP A 35 -4.23 6.28 3.07
N ASP A 36 -4.87 7.02 3.98
CA ASP A 36 -6.11 7.76 3.70
C ASP A 36 -5.87 9.20 3.21
N VAL A 37 -4.60 9.61 3.12
CA VAL A 37 -4.16 10.93 2.67
C VAL A 37 -4.39 11.13 1.17
N PHE A 38 -4.40 10.02 0.41
CA PHE A 38 -4.62 10.03 -1.03
C PHE A 38 -5.63 8.96 -1.43
N HIS A 39 -6.58 9.33 -2.28
CA HIS A 39 -7.59 8.43 -2.83
C HIS A 39 -7.25 8.10 -4.28
N SER A 40 -7.31 6.82 -4.65
CA SER A 40 -7.21 6.42 -6.06
C SER A 40 -8.40 6.97 -6.85
N VAL A 41 -8.11 7.60 -7.99
CA VAL A 41 -9.12 8.06 -8.95
C VAL A 41 -9.58 6.91 -9.84
N VAL A 42 -8.73 5.89 -9.98
CA VAL A 42 -9.00 4.71 -10.81
C VAL A 42 -9.62 3.62 -9.94
N GLY A 43 -10.70 3.02 -10.44
CA GLY A 43 -11.36 1.88 -9.81
C GLY A 43 -10.50 0.62 -9.87
N ARG A 44 -10.49 -0.14 -8.77
CA ARG A 44 -9.75 -1.41 -8.66
C ARG A 44 -10.35 -2.46 -9.62
N GLY A 45 -9.52 -3.26 -10.28
CA GLY A 45 -9.89 -4.24 -11.31
C GLY A 45 -10.20 -3.64 -12.68
N GLY A 46 -10.07 -2.32 -12.86
CA GLY A 46 -10.34 -1.65 -14.13
C GLY A 46 -9.22 -1.83 -15.15
N ALA A 47 -9.55 -1.65 -16.43
CA ALA A 47 -8.59 -1.74 -17.54
C ALA A 47 -7.37 -0.81 -17.38
N TRP A 48 -7.54 0.32 -16.67
CA TRP A 48 -6.45 1.23 -16.35
C TRP A 48 -5.49 0.68 -15.29
N GLU A 49 -5.98 0.05 -14.21
CA GLU A 49 -5.11 -0.57 -13.19
C GLU A 49 -4.28 -1.70 -13.80
N THR A 50 -4.91 -2.58 -14.60
CA THR A 50 -4.19 -3.70 -15.23
C THR A 50 -3.10 -3.21 -16.17
N ARG A 51 -3.36 -2.14 -16.94
CA ARG A 51 -2.34 -1.51 -17.80
C ARG A 51 -1.25 -0.82 -17.00
N SER A 52 -1.61 -0.05 -15.97
CA SER A 52 -0.63 0.68 -15.17
C SER A 52 0.26 -0.27 -14.36
N ARG A 53 -0.28 -1.38 -13.87
CA ARG A 53 0.46 -2.47 -13.22
C ARG A 53 1.46 -3.13 -14.17
N ARG A 54 1.04 -3.47 -15.38
CA ARG A 54 1.95 -4.03 -16.40
C ARG A 54 3.07 -3.05 -16.80
N LEU A 55 2.77 -1.75 -16.84
CA LEU A 55 3.76 -0.73 -17.13
C LEU A 55 4.71 -0.52 -15.92
N GLY A 56 4.17 -0.41 -14.71
CA GLY A 56 4.95 -0.25 -13.49
C GLY A 56 5.84 -1.47 -13.20
N GLU A 57 5.39 -2.68 -13.52
CA GLU A 57 6.21 -3.89 -13.47
C GLU A 57 7.43 -3.81 -14.39
N ARG A 58 7.27 -3.23 -15.58
CA ARG A 58 8.38 -3.01 -16.52
C ARG A 58 9.33 -1.91 -16.07
N LEU A 59 8.83 -0.87 -15.42
CA LEU A 59 9.61 0.30 -15.00
C LEU A 59 10.33 0.09 -13.67
N HIS A 60 9.66 -0.55 -12.72
CA HIS A 60 10.13 -0.71 -11.33
C HIS A 60 10.63 -2.12 -11.03
N GLY A 61 10.38 -3.10 -11.90
CA GLY A 61 10.73 -4.51 -11.66
C GLY A 61 9.95 -5.17 -10.52
N LEU A 62 8.93 -4.49 -9.99
CA LEU A 62 8.13 -4.94 -8.85
C LEU A 62 6.75 -5.38 -9.34
N SER A 63 6.48 -6.69 -9.21
CA SER A 63 5.15 -7.27 -9.47
C SER A 63 4.11 -6.61 -8.58
N GLY A 64 3.02 -6.12 -9.17
CA GLY A 64 1.93 -5.52 -8.41
C GLY A 64 1.99 -4.02 -8.16
N VAL A 65 3.05 -3.35 -8.60
CA VAL A 65 3.14 -1.89 -8.48
C VAL A 65 2.69 -1.26 -9.80
N GLY A 66 1.48 -0.68 -9.81
CA GLY A 66 1.02 0.16 -10.90
C GLY A 66 1.34 1.63 -10.67
N ILE A 67 1.39 2.42 -11.73
CA ILE A 67 1.45 3.88 -11.62
C ILE A 67 0.10 4.36 -11.06
N PRO A 68 0.07 4.92 -9.84
CA PRO A 68 -1.19 5.29 -9.22
C PRO A 68 -1.62 6.67 -9.72
N ILE A 69 -2.91 6.82 -10.04
CA ILE A 69 -3.53 8.14 -10.22
C ILE A 69 -4.31 8.43 -8.96
N VAL A 70 -3.84 9.42 -8.19
CA VAL A 70 -4.37 9.75 -6.88
C VAL A 70 -4.82 11.20 -6.79
N ARG A 71 -5.71 11.48 -5.84
CA ARG A 71 -6.10 12.82 -5.43
C ARG A 71 -6.15 12.92 -3.91
N GLY A 72 -5.81 14.07 -3.35
CA GLY A 72 -5.93 14.35 -1.92
C GLY A 72 -7.11 15.29 -1.65
N TRP A 73 -6.83 16.57 -1.41
CA TRP A 73 -7.84 17.59 -1.15
C TRP A 73 -8.51 18.05 -2.45
N GLY A 74 -9.81 17.76 -2.58
CA GLY A 74 -10.55 18.03 -3.81
C GLY A 74 -9.95 17.29 -5.02
N PRO A 75 -9.77 17.95 -6.18
CA PRO A 75 -9.14 17.37 -7.37
C PRO A 75 -7.59 17.47 -7.36
N THR A 76 -6.98 17.95 -6.28
CA THR A 76 -5.56 18.28 -6.26
C THR A 76 -4.68 17.12 -5.79
N LEU A 77 -3.38 17.23 -6.03
CA LEU A 77 -2.34 16.36 -5.45
C LEU A 77 -1.91 16.80 -4.04
N ILE A 78 -2.59 17.78 -3.44
CA ILE A 78 -2.29 18.22 -2.07
C ILE A 78 -2.85 17.17 -1.11
N PRO A 79 -2.06 16.65 -0.16
CA PRO A 79 -2.54 15.68 0.83
C PRO A 79 -3.74 16.25 1.61
N ARG A 80 -4.81 15.46 1.73
CA ARG A 80 -5.95 15.90 2.57
C ARG A 80 -5.58 15.79 4.05
N PRO A 81 -6.12 16.65 4.92
CA PRO A 81 -5.97 16.48 6.36
C PRO A 81 -6.51 15.11 6.81
N GLN A 82 -5.67 14.33 7.48
CA GLN A 82 -6.03 13.07 8.12
C GLN A 82 -5.45 13.00 9.53
N ARG A 83 -6.21 12.42 10.45
CA ARG A 83 -5.72 12.14 11.81
C ARG A 83 -4.84 10.89 11.75
N MET A 84 -3.66 11.00 12.35
CA MET A 84 -2.72 9.89 12.50
C MET A 84 -2.88 9.30 13.91
N TYR A 85 -2.94 7.98 14.01
CA TYR A 85 -3.01 7.24 15.28
C TYR A 85 -2.02 6.09 15.31
#